data_AF-A0AAD7BRV4-F1
#
_entry.id   AF-A0AAD7BRV4-F1
#
_cell.length_a   1.000
_cell.length_b   1.000
_cell.length_c   1.000
_cell.angle_alpha   90.00
_cell.angle_beta   90.00
_cell.angle_gamma   90.00
#
_symmetry.space_group_name_H-M   'P 1'
#
loop_
_entity.id
_entity.type
_entity.pdbx_description
1 polymer ?
#
loop_
_entity_poly.entity_id
_entity_poly.type
_entity_poly.pdbx_seq_one_letter_code
_entity_poly.pdbx_strand_id
1 'polypeptide(L)'
;MLRTATALCNQHPSSIQFVLGSLGRSLAYFVLYLYTFNIADQITGLDEDRINKPDRPLPSGLLSIRETYVRLCLLTAAYIAFSAAWGVLP
;
A
#
# COMPACT_ATOMS: atom_id res chain seq x y z
N MET A 1 17.51 -32.31 27.86
CA MET A 1 17.73 -32.25 26.39
C MET A 1 16.54 -32.70 25.54
N LEU A 2 15.53 -33.43 26.06
CA LEU A 2 14.35 -33.83 25.26
C LEU A 2 13.29 -32.72 25.05
N ARG A 3 13.26 -31.67 25.90
CA ARG A 3 12.24 -30.59 25.83
C ARG A 3 12.50 -29.55 24.73
N THR A 4 13.72 -29.48 24.20
CA THR A 4 14.12 -28.52 23.16
C THR A 4 13.82 -29.00 21.74
N ALA A 5 13.74 -30.31 21.49
CA ALA A 5 13.44 -30.85 20.16
C ALA A 5 11.95 -30.67 19.78
N THR A 6 11.03 -30.87 20.72
CA THR A 6 9.57 -30.71 20.49
C THR A 6 9.18 -29.24 20.25
N ALA A 7 9.95 -28.30 20.81
CA ALA A 7 9.73 -26.86 20.62
C ALA A 7 10.19 -26.34 19.25
N LEU A 8 11.05 -27.10 18.54
CA LEU A 8 11.52 -26.75 17.19
C LEU A 8 10.60 -27.33 16.10
N CYS A 9 10.00 -28.50 16.32
CA CYS A 9 9.05 -29.10 15.37
C CYS A 9 7.72 -28.31 15.24
N ASN A 10 7.39 -27.44 16.20
CA ASN A 10 6.14 -26.67 16.22
C ASN A 10 6.27 -25.23 15.67
N GLN A 11 7.41 -24.85 15.08
CA GLN A 11 7.65 -23.47 14.65
C GLN A 11 7.24 -23.17 13.20
N HIS A 12 6.70 -24.15 12.48
CA HIS A 12 6.13 -23.89 11.18
C HIS A 12 4.72 -23.31 11.39
N PRO A 13 4.46 -22.04 11.04
CA PRO A 13 3.10 -21.51 11.11
C PRO A 13 2.20 -22.44 10.31
N SER A 14 0.99 -22.69 10.83
CA SER A 14 0.04 -23.55 10.13
C SER A 14 -0.19 -22.97 8.72
N SER A 15 -0.46 -23.83 7.73
CA SER A 15 -0.65 -23.39 6.34
C SER A 15 -1.65 -22.24 6.23
N ILE A 16 -2.66 -22.21 7.11
CA ILE A 16 -3.64 -21.13 7.22
C ILE A 16 -3.00 -19.81 7.71
N GLN A 17 -2.20 -19.82 8.78
CA GLN A 17 -1.53 -18.61 9.29
C GLN A 17 -0.60 -18.01 8.24
N PHE A 18 0.14 -18.87 7.53
CA PHE A 18 0.99 -18.44 6.43
C PHE A 18 0.18 -17.79 5.30
N VAL A 19 -0.94 -18.41 4.88
CA VAL A 19 -1.82 -17.87 3.84
C VAL A 19 -2.44 -16.54 4.28
N LEU A 20 -3.01 -16.46 5.49
CA LEU A 20 -3.60 -15.22 6.02
C LEU A 20 -2.57 -14.10 6.12
N GLY A 21 -1.37 -14.40 6.61
CA GLY A 21 -0.28 -13.42 6.68
C GLY A 21 0.19 -12.96 5.30
N SER A 22 0.16 -13.83 4.29
CA SER A 22 0.49 -13.47 2.91
C SER A 22 -0.60 -12.62 2.28
N LEU A 23 -1.87 -12.98 2.44
CA LEU A 23 -3.01 -12.19 1.96
C LEU A 23 -3.05 -10.80 2.59
N GLY A 24 -2.81 -10.69 3.89
CA GLY A 24 -2.77 -9.40 4.58
C GLY A 24 -1.66 -8.48 4.04
N ARG A 25 -0.46 -9.02 3.84
CA ARG A 25 0.65 -8.26 3.24
C ARG A 25 0.36 -7.88 1.78
N SER A 26 -0.21 -8.78 0.99
CA SER A 26 -0.60 -8.51 -0.40
C SER A 26 -1.66 -7.42 -0.49
N LEU A 27 -2.65 -7.44 0.41
CA LEU A 27 -3.66 -6.39 0.49
C LEU A 27 -3.04 -5.04 0.84
N ALA A 28 -2.15 -5.00 1.83
CA ALA A 28 -1.46 -3.76 2.20
C ALA A 28 -0.62 -3.20 1.04
N TYR A 29 0.14 -4.06 0.36
CA TYR A 29 0.90 -3.71 -0.84
C TYR A 29 0.00 -3.15 -1.94
N PHE A 30 -1.10 -3.85 -2.23
CA PHE A 30 -2.06 -3.45 -3.26
C PHE A 30 -2.73 -2.12 -2.95
N VAL A 31 -3.14 -1.89 -1.70
CA VAL A 31 -3.74 -0.62 -1.27
C VAL A 31 -2.75 0.53 -1.39
N LEU A 32 -1.50 0.36 -0.96
CA LEU A 32 -0.45 1.38 -1.10
C LEU A 32 -0.20 1.73 -2.57
N TYR A 33 -0.11 0.72 -3.43
CA TYR A 33 0.03 0.90 -4.87
C TYR A 33 -1.16 1.67 -5.47
N LEU A 34 -2.39 1.19 -5.24
CA LEU A 34 -3.59 1.82 -5.80
C LEU A 34 -3.76 3.25 -5.32
N TYR A 35 -3.49 3.53 -4.04
CA TYR A 35 -3.62 4.88 -3.51
C TYR A 35 -2.61 5.81 -4.20
N THR A 36 -1.35 5.38 -4.30
CA THR A 36 -0.28 6.16 -4.96
C THR A 36 -0.65 6.44 -6.42
N PHE A 37 -1.10 5.42 -7.15
CA PHE A 37 -1.52 5.53 -8.54
C PHE A 37 -2.70 6.50 -8.69
N ASN A 38 -3.75 6.38 -7.86
CA ASN A 38 -4.92 7.23 -7.95
C ASN A 38 -4.63 8.71 -7.63
N ILE A 39 -3.70 8.98 -6.69
CA ILE A 39 -3.25 10.37 -6.47
C ILE A 39 -2.54 10.90 -7.71
N ALA A 40 -1.60 10.13 -8.26
CA ALA A 40 -0.85 10.55 -9.45
C ALA A 40 -1.79 10.83 -10.63
N ASP A 41 -2.73 9.92 -10.89
CA ASP A 41 -3.79 10.07 -11.91
C ASP A 41 -4.55 11.37 -11.75
N GLN A 42 -4.99 11.69 -10.52
CA GLN A 42 -5.76 12.90 -10.23
C GLN A 42 -4.94 14.18 -10.38
N ILE A 43 -3.63 14.15 -10.08
CA ILE A 43 -2.74 15.28 -10.32
C ILE A 43 -2.58 15.51 -11.83
N THR A 44 -2.31 14.44 -12.59
CA THR A 44 -2.05 14.54 -14.04
C THR A 44 -3.30 14.83 -14.85
N GLY A 45 -4.45 14.31 -14.40
CA GLY A 45 -5.76 14.43 -15.03
C GLY A 45 -6.64 15.52 -14.44
N LEU A 46 -6.08 16.51 -13.71
CA LEU A 46 -6.86 17.50 -12.98
C LEU A 46 -7.88 18.24 -13.87
N ASP A 47 -7.48 18.66 -15.06
CA ASP A 47 -8.37 19.38 -15.98
C ASP A 47 -9.50 18.49 -16.53
N GLU A 48 -9.20 17.21 -16.80
CA GLU A 48 -10.21 16.21 -17.17
C GLU A 48 -11.19 15.96 -16.02
N ASP A 49 -10.67 15.75 -14.81
CA ASP A 49 -11.47 15.44 -13.63
C ASP A 49 -12.36 16.61 -13.22
N ARG A 50 -11.97 17.86 -13.46
CA ARG A 50 -12.86 19.04 -13.25
C ARG A 50 -14.15 18.96 -14.06
N ILE A 51 -14.11 18.31 -15.22
CA ILE A 51 -15.26 18.15 -16.11
C ILE A 51 -15.99 16.84 -15.80
N ASN A 52 -15.25 15.72 -15.73
CA ASN A 52 -15.82 14.37 -15.71
C ASN A 52 -16.05 13.83 -14.29
N LYS A 53 -15.25 14.25 -13.32
CA LYS A 53 -15.20 13.69 -11.94
C LYS A 53 -15.03 14.81 -10.90
N PRO A 54 -15.91 15.82 -10.89
CA PRO A 54 -15.73 17.04 -10.09
C PRO A 54 -15.79 16.78 -8.57
N ASP A 55 -16.31 15.63 -8.15
CA ASP A 55 -16.40 15.16 -6.76
C ASP A 55 -15.05 14.65 -6.20
N ARG A 56 -14.05 14.42 -7.06
CA ARG A 56 -12.71 13.99 -6.62
C ARG A 56 -12.07 15.03 -5.69
N PRO A 57 -11.23 14.62 -4.71
CA PRO A 57 -10.69 15.51 -3.70
C PRO A 57 -9.97 16.76 -4.21
N LEU A 58 -9.11 16.64 -5.23
CA LEU A 58 -8.36 17.78 -5.78
C LEU A 58 -9.25 18.71 -6.64
N PRO A 59 -10.05 18.23 -7.62
CA PRO A 59 -10.98 19.08 -8.36
C PRO A 59 -12.03 19.79 -7.50
N SER A 60 -12.58 19.11 -6.48
CA SER A 60 -13.58 19.67 -5.56
C SER A 60 -13.00 20.67 -4.56
N GLY A 61 -11.68 20.80 -4.47
CA GLY A 61 -11.02 21.69 -3.52
C GLY A 61 -10.94 21.15 -2.09
N LEU A 62 -11.28 19.87 -1.86
CA LEU A 62 -11.06 19.21 -0.56
C LEU A 62 -9.57 19.06 -0.21
N LEU A 63 -8.70 19.08 -1.23
CA LEU A 63 -7.26 19.12 -1.09
C LEU A 63 -6.68 20.22 -2.00
N SER A 64 -5.69 20.94 -1.51
CA SER A 64 -4.83 21.76 -2.36
C SER A 64 -3.87 20.88 -3.17
N ILE A 65 -3.39 21.40 -4.30
CA ILE A 65 -2.40 20.70 -5.13
C ILE A 65 -1.14 20.31 -4.32
N ARG A 66 -0.72 21.18 -3.40
CA ARG A 66 0.44 20.93 -2.53
C ARG A 66 0.19 19.76 -1.58
N GLU A 67 -0.98 19.70 -0.93
CA GLU A 67 -1.32 18.59 -0.04
C GLU A 67 -1.42 17.27 -0.80
N THR A 68 -1.93 17.30 -2.03
CA THR A 68 -2.00 16.13 -2.89
C THR A 68 -0.60 15.60 -3.25
N TYR A 69 0.35 16.49 -3.58
CA TYR A 69 1.76 16.09 -3.77
C TYR A 69 2.42 15.54 -2.49
N VAL A 70 2.16 16.15 -1.33
CA VAL A 70 2.69 15.63 -0.06
C VAL A 70 2.19 14.20 0.20
N ARG A 71 0.90 13.94 -0.02
CA ARG A 71 0.33 12.58 0.08
C ARG A 71 0.98 11.63 -0.91
N LEU A 72 1.21 12.06 -2.16
CA LEU A 72 1.89 11.25 -3.17
C LEU A 72 3.29 10.86 -2.69
N CYS A 73 4.10 11.82 -2.24
CA CYS A 73 5.45 11.55 -1.76
C CYS A 73 5.48 10.60 -0.57
N LEU A 74 4.63 10.84 0.44
CA LEU A 74 4.57 10.01 1.64
C LEU A 74 4.15 8.57 1.32
N LEU A 75 3.12 8.39 0.49
CA LEU A 75 2.63 7.05 0.14
C LEU A 75 3.56 6.31 -0.82
N THR A 76 4.21 7.03 -1.74
CA THR A 76 5.26 6.43 -2.58
C THR A 76 6.43 5.95 -1.72
N ALA A 77 6.89 6.76 -0.77
CA ALA A 77 7.95 6.37 0.15
C ALA A 77 7.55 5.16 1.01
N ALA A 78 6.32 5.16 1.54
CA ALA A 78 5.78 4.02 2.29
C ALA A 78 5.69 2.75 1.44
N TYR A 79 5.22 2.86 0.19
CA TYR A 79 5.14 1.74 -0.74
C TYR A 79 6.53 1.16 -1.04
N ILE A 80 7.52 2.00 -1.35
CA ILE A 80 8.90 1.56 -1.60
C ILE A 80 9.49 0.91 -0.35
N ALA A 81 9.36 1.54 0.82
CA ALA A 81 9.88 1.00 2.07
C ALA A 81 9.25 -0.35 2.43
N PHE A 82 7.92 -0.48 2.28
CA PHE A 82 7.19 -1.73 2.50
C PHE A 82 7.64 -2.83 1.53
N SER A 83 7.76 -2.50 0.24
CA SER A 83 8.22 -3.43 -0.80
C SER A 83 9.64 -3.90 -0.57
N ALA A 84 10.55 -2.99 -0.20
CA ALA A 84 11.93 -3.31 0.14
C ALA A 84 12.03 -4.19 1.39
N ALA A 85 11.29 -3.87 2.45
CA ALA A 85 11.26 -4.68 3.68
C ALA A 85 10.71 -6.10 3.44
N TRP A 86 9.81 -6.26 2.46
CA TRP A 86 9.27 -7.56 2.07
C TRP A 86 10.13 -8.27 1.01
N GLY A 87 11.09 -7.57 0.36
CA GLY A 87 11.94 -8.15 -0.68
C GLY A 87 11.22 -8.33 -2.03
N VAL A 88 10.17 -7.55 -2.28
CA VAL A 88 9.40 -7.55 -3.54
C VAL A 88 9.57 -6.25 -4.32
N LEU A 89 10.58 -5.45 -3.96
CA LEU A 89 10.93 -4.26 -4.71
C LEU A 89 11.33 -4.69 -6.15
N PRO A 90 10.73 -4.10 -7.20
CA PRO A 90 11.11 -4.38 -8.58
C PRO A 90 12.53 -3.93 -8.91
#